data_AF-S2VEU3-F1
#
_entry.id   AF-S2VEU3-F1
#
_cell.length_a   1.000
_cell.length_b   1.000
_cell.length_c   1.000
_cell.angle_alpha   90.00
_cell.angle_beta   90.00
_cell.angle_gamma   90.00
#
_symmetry.space_group_name_H-M   'P 1'
#
loop_
_entity.id
_entity.type
_entity.pdbx_description
1 polymer ?
#
loop_
_entity_poly.entity_id
_entity_poly.type
_entity_poly.pdbx_seq_one_letter_code
_entity_poly.pdbx_strand_id
1 'polypeptide(L)'
;MGLILCLLVLLLARVWMPAAGRGSVRRDSPFRSSAAHRSGRRLPPSDPAFLADLARVALSSGASLPAALEAVSFAVAEEYARLDIGTTAQLLLLGAPWAEAWDGIHPRAHLLREALQPAWENGVAPLTLLGTAARSYRRRRSREARRAAAELGNSLVVPLGVCFLPAFILVGIVPAVGGAAAGLFQ
;
A
#
# COMPACT_ATOMS: atom_id res chain seq x y z
N MET A 1 -48.37 -23.30 -20.73
CA MET A 1 -46.94 -22.94 -20.78
C MET A 1 -46.56 -21.77 -19.88
N GLY A 2 -47.39 -20.72 -19.74
CA GLY A 2 -47.07 -19.56 -18.88
C GLY A 2 -46.89 -19.87 -17.38
N LEU A 3 -47.58 -20.89 -16.87
CA LEU A 3 -47.50 -21.29 -15.46
C LEU A 3 -46.16 -21.97 -15.11
N ILE A 4 -45.60 -22.74 -16.04
CA ILE A 4 -44.28 -23.38 -15.91
C ILE A 4 -43.17 -22.34 -15.97
N LEU A 5 -43.32 -21.35 -16.87
CA LEU A 5 -42.39 -20.22 -16.97
C LEU A 5 -42.38 -19.39 -15.67
N CYS A 6 -43.56 -19.12 -15.11
CA CYS A 6 -43.72 -18.37 -13.88
C CYS A 6 -43.11 -19.12 -12.66
N LEU A 7 -43.30 -20.44 -12.59
CA LEU A 7 -42.74 -21.29 -11.53
C LEU A 7 -41.22 -21.38 -11.61
N LEU A 8 -40.67 -21.43 -12.83
CA LEU A 8 -39.22 -21.47 -13.07
C LEU A 8 -38.55 -20.14 -12.71
N VAL A 9 -39.21 -19.01 -13.00
CA VAL A 9 -38.77 -17.68 -12.57
C VAL A 9 -38.76 -17.54 -11.05
N LEU A 10 -39.81 -18.02 -10.37
CA LEU A 10 -39.89 -17.98 -8.90
C LEU A 10 -38.87 -18.91 -8.21
N LEU A 11 -38.55 -20.05 -8.81
CA LEU A 11 -37.51 -20.96 -8.32
C LEU A 11 -36.11 -20.35 -8.45
N LEU A 12 -35.79 -19.72 -9.59
CA LEU A 12 -34.50 -19.06 -9.78
C LEU A 12 -34.33 -17.85 -8.85
N ALA A 13 -35.40 -17.09 -8.59
CA ALA A 13 -35.40 -15.99 -7.63
C ALA A 13 -35.11 -16.44 -6.20
N ARG A 14 -35.57 -17.63 -5.81
CA ARG A 14 -35.30 -18.21 -4.48
C ARG A 14 -33.88 -18.71 -4.29
N VAL A 15 -33.27 -19.26 -5.34
CA VAL A 15 -31.89 -19.78 -5.30
C VAL A 15 -30.86 -18.64 -5.20
N TRP A 16 -31.24 -17.43 -5.60
CA TRP A 16 -30.35 -16.27 -5.69
C TRP A 16 -30.43 -15.28 -4.52
N MET A 17 -31.25 -15.51 -3.49
CA MET A 17 -31.17 -14.74 -2.25
C MET A 17 -30.04 -15.33 -1.38
N PRO A 18 -28.84 -14.73 -1.35
CA PRO A 18 -27.83 -15.17 -0.41
C PRO A 18 -28.34 -14.76 0.97
N ALA A 19 -28.26 -15.68 1.94
CA ALA A 19 -28.50 -15.36 3.33
C ALA A 19 -27.68 -14.11 3.68
N ALA A 20 -28.37 -12.99 3.90
CA ALA A 20 -27.78 -11.73 4.31
C ALA A 20 -27.10 -11.97 5.67
N GLY A 21 -25.81 -12.29 5.62
CA GLY A 21 -24.97 -12.42 6.79
C GLY A 21 -25.04 -11.12 7.56
N ARG A 22 -25.56 -11.19 8.78
CA ARG A 22 -25.55 -10.12 9.77
C ARG A 22 -24.11 -9.81 10.17
N GLY A 23 -23.41 -9.07 9.32
CA GLY A 23 -22.16 -8.41 9.67
C GLY A 23 -22.49 -7.19 10.51
N SER A 24 -22.14 -7.22 11.79
CA SER A 24 -22.26 -6.10 12.71
C SER A 24 -21.50 -4.90 12.15
N VAL A 25 -22.24 -3.83 11.85
CA VAL A 25 -21.69 -2.52 11.52
C VAL A 25 -21.01 -2.01 12.79
N ARG A 26 -19.70 -2.24 12.91
CA ARG A 26 -18.87 -1.56 13.90
C ARG A 26 -18.77 -0.10 13.47
N ARG A 27 -19.57 0.75 14.12
CA ARG A 27 -19.41 2.19 14.07
C ARG A 27 -18.11 2.53 14.80
N ASP A 28 -17.11 2.95 14.04
CA ASP A 28 -16.09 3.88 14.54
C ASP A 28 -15.95 5.00 13.51
N SER A 29 -16.47 6.16 13.89
CA SER A 29 -16.28 7.48 13.28
C SER A 29 -14.91 8.07 13.66
N PRO A 30 -14.39 9.14 13.02
CA PRO A 30 -14.91 9.86 11.86
C PRO A 30 -13.91 10.00 10.70
N PHE A 31 -14.49 10.24 9.54
CA PHE A 31 -13.91 10.88 8.37
C PHE A 31 -12.97 12.03 8.75
N ARG A 32 -11.66 11.85 8.52
CA ARG A 32 -10.70 12.94 8.55
C ARG A 32 -9.74 12.82 7.36
N SER A 33 -10.26 13.10 6.16
CA SER A 33 -9.42 13.24 4.97
C SER A 33 -10.18 13.88 3.81
N SER A 34 -10.59 15.13 4.00
CA SER A 34 -10.73 16.07 2.88
C SER A 34 -10.10 17.41 3.26
N ALA A 35 -8.76 17.42 3.27
CA ALA A 35 -7.94 18.61 3.27
C ALA A 35 -6.63 18.30 2.52
N ALA A 36 -6.76 17.73 1.33
CA ALA A 36 -5.64 17.49 0.40
C ALA A 36 -5.40 18.69 -0.54
N HIS A 37 -5.67 19.92 -0.07
CA HIS A 37 -5.43 21.10 -0.90
C HIS A 37 -4.89 22.26 -0.06
N ARG A 38 -3.56 22.44 -0.15
CA ARG A 38 -2.78 23.62 0.27
C ARG A 38 -2.61 23.85 1.78
N SER A 39 -1.91 22.94 2.47
CA SER A 39 -1.18 23.29 3.69
C SER A 39 0.31 23.20 3.40
N GLY A 40 1.08 24.20 3.82
CA GLY A 40 2.51 24.33 3.57
C GLY A 40 3.28 23.06 3.88
N ARG A 41 4.47 22.95 3.28
CA ARG A 41 5.41 21.82 3.30
C ARG A 41 5.69 21.27 4.71
N ARG A 42 4.71 20.60 5.32
CA ARG A 42 4.93 19.64 6.40
C ARG A 42 5.60 18.49 5.69
N LEU A 43 6.92 18.44 5.81
CA LEU A 43 7.68 17.25 5.48
C LEU A 43 6.95 16.08 6.17
N PRO A 44 6.66 14.98 5.45
CA PRO A 44 6.07 13.81 6.09
C PRO A 44 6.94 13.42 7.30
N PRO A 45 6.35 12.90 8.39
CA PRO A 45 7.12 12.44 9.54
C PRO A 45 8.24 11.53 9.04
N SER A 46 9.47 11.78 9.48
CA SER A 46 10.69 11.24 8.85
C SER A 46 10.56 9.74 8.57
N ASP A 47 10.27 9.41 7.30
CA ASP A 47 10.06 8.02 6.90
C ASP A 47 11.41 7.34 6.63
N PRO A 48 11.48 6.00 6.60
CA PRO A 48 12.72 5.29 6.32
C PRO A 48 13.43 5.74 5.03
N ALA A 49 12.67 6.20 4.03
CA ALA A 49 13.23 6.71 2.78
C ALA A 49 13.86 8.10 2.94
N PHE A 50 13.33 8.95 3.82
CA PHE A 50 13.92 10.24 4.18
C PHE A 50 15.28 10.07 4.86
N LEU A 51 15.42 9.11 5.79
CA LEU A 51 16.72 8.78 6.41
C LEU A 51 17.75 8.37 5.34
N ALA A 52 17.34 7.54 4.38
CA ALA A 52 18.21 7.14 3.27
C ALA A 52 18.57 8.31 2.33
N ASP A 53 17.64 9.23 2.08
CA ASP A 53 17.91 10.43 1.28
C ASP A 53 18.85 11.41 1.99
N LEU A 54 18.74 11.59 3.31
CA LEU A 54 19.69 12.38 4.11
C LEU A 54 21.09 11.77 4.09
N ALA A 55 21.19 10.45 4.32
CA ALA A 55 22.47 9.74 4.22
C ALA A 55 23.09 9.88 2.83
N ARG A 56 22.26 9.80 1.78
CA ARG A 56 22.71 9.97 0.39
C ARG A 56 23.25 11.38 0.13
N VAL A 57 22.63 12.41 0.71
CA VAL A 57 23.12 13.80 0.62
C VAL A 57 24.48 13.92 1.29
N ALA A 58 24.62 13.45 2.53
CA ALA A 58 25.90 13.51 3.26
C ALA A 58 27.01 12.71 2.56
N LEU A 59 26.72 11.51 2.06
CA LEU A 59 27.67 10.71 1.29
C LEU A 59 28.04 11.39 -0.04
N SER A 60 27.09 12.05 -0.71
CA SER A 60 27.37 12.76 -1.96
C SER A 60 28.25 14.00 -1.78
N SER A 61 28.33 14.56 -0.57
CA SER A 61 29.29 15.61 -0.22
C SER A 61 30.67 15.06 0.18
N GLY A 62 30.89 13.75 0.06
CA GLY A 62 32.16 13.09 0.40
C GLY A 62 32.32 12.71 1.86
N ALA A 63 31.24 12.73 2.66
CA ALA A 63 31.31 12.21 4.03
C ALA A 63 31.58 10.70 4.03
N SER A 64 32.29 10.21 5.06
CA SER A 64 32.40 8.77 5.33
C SER A 64 31.06 8.20 5.78
N LEU A 65 30.88 6.87 5.75
CA LEU A 65 29.65 6.23 6.24
C LEU A 65 29.31 6.64 7.68
N PRO A 66 30.23 6.54 8.66
CA PRO A 66 29.93 6.96 10.02
C PRO A 66 29.60 8.45 10.15
N ALA A 67 30.33 9.33 9.44
CA ALA A 67 30.04 10.77 9.44
C ALA A 67 28.67 11.09 8.81
N ALA A 68 28.26 10.34 7.78
CA ALA A 68 26.93 10.46 7.21
C ALA A 68 25.83 10.02 8.19
N LEU A 69 26.05 8.93 8.95
CA LEU A 69 25.12 8.49 9.99
C LEU A 69 25.03 9.49 11.14
N GLU A 70 26.15 10.09 11.54
CA GLU A 70 26.16 11.15 12.55
C GLU A 70 25.37 12.38 12.07
N ALA A 71 25.58 12.82 10.82
CA ALA A 71 24.81 13.91 10.22
C ALA A 71 23.30 13.60 10.14
N VAL A 72 22.93 12.37 9.80
CA VAL A 72 21.53 11.91 9.84
C VAL A 72 20.98 11.98 11.26
N SER A 73 21.74 11.47 12.24
CA SER A 73 21.32 11.46 13.65
C SER A 73 21.08 12.87 14.19
N PHE A 74 21.93 13.81 13.82
CA PHE A 74 21.80 15.22 14.17
C PHE A 74 20.57 15.84 13.52
N ALA A 75 20.37 15.59 12.22
CA ALA A 75 19.24 16.14 11.46
C ALA A 75 17.86 15.67 11.95
N VAL A 76 17.79 14.51 12.63
CA VAL A 76 16.53 13.92 13.11
C VAL A 76 16.41 13.89 14.64
N ALA A 77 17.35 14.53 15.36
CA ALA A 77 17.45 14.45 16.82
C ALA A 77 16.17 14.90 17.55
N GLU A 78 15.52 15.97 17.08
CA GLU A 78 14.31 16.52 17.70
C GLU A 78 13.08 15.61 17.53
N GLU A 79 12.93 15.01 16.35
CA GLU A 79 11.76 14.20 16.02
C GLU A 79 11.94 12.75 16.51
N TYR A 80 13.19 12.28 16.61
CA TYR A 80 13.50 10.88 16.81
C TYR A 80 14.78 10.60 17.63
N ALA A 81 14.83 11.12 18.85
CA ALA A 81 15.92 10.84 19.80
C ALA A 81 16.18 9.33 20.08
N ARG A 82 15.24 8.43 19.77
CA ARG A 82 15.32 6.97 20.03
C ARG A 82 15.68 6.13 18.80
N LEU A 83 16.24 6.71 17.75
CA LEU A 83 16.68 5.91 16.59
C LEU A 83 18.06 5.30 16.78
N ASP A 84 18.84 5.77 17.76
CA ASP A 84 20.19 5.28 18.10
C ASP A 84 21.21 5.29 16.94
N ILE A 85 20.92 6.02 15.86
CA ILE A 85 21.80 6.14 14.68
C ILE A 85 23.15 6.77 15.05
N GLY A 86 23.16 7.73 15.97
CA GLY A 86 24.39 8.34 16.46
C GLY A 86 25.27 7.34 17.20
N THR A 87 24.68 6.48 18.03
CA THR A 87 25.40 5.39 18.71
C THR A 87 25.99 4.41 17.71
N THR A 88 25.22 4.00 16.70
CA THR A 88 25.72 3.16 15.60
C THR A 88 26.91 3.79 14.88
N ALA A 89 26.85 5.09 14.59
CA ALA A 89 27.96 5.82 13.97
C ALA A 89 29.23 5.73 14.82
N GLN A 90 29.11 5.95 16.13
CA GLN A 90 30.24 5.88 17.06
C GLN A 90 30.80 4.46 17.19
N LEU A 91 29.95 3.43 17.26
CA LEU A 91 30.38 2.04 17.29
C LEU A 91 31.17 1.64 16.03
N LEU A 92 30.70 2.06 14.85
CA LEU A 92 31.43 1.83 13.60
C LEU A 92 32.78 2.56 13.57
N LEU A 93 32.87 3.78 14.13
CA LEU A 93 34.15 4.50 14.27
C LEU A 93 35.12 3.79 15.22
N LEU A 94 34.60 3.16 16.27
CA LEU A 94 35.38 2.34 17.22
C LEU A 94 35.77 0.98 16.65
N GLY A 95 35.36 0.65 15.42
CA GLY A 95 35.69 -0.61 14.76
C GLY A 95 34.79 -1.78 15.17
N ALA A 96 33.63 -1.52 15.79
CA ALA A 96 32.67 -2.56 16.08
C ALA A 96 32.21 -3.26 14.79
N PRO A 97 31.98 -4.58 14.81
CA PRO A 97 31.46 -5.30 13.67
C PRO A 97 30.06 -4.78 13.31
N TRP A 98 29.72 -4.84 12.02
CA TRP A 98 28.45 -4.32 11.49
C TRP A 98 27.22 -4.83 12.24
N ALA A 99 27.19 -6.13 12.57
CA ALA A 99 26.07 -6.72 13.28
C ALA A 99 25.85 -6.11 14.68
N GLU A 100 26.94 -5.83 15.40
CA GLU A 100 26.93 -5.26 16.75
C GLU A 100 26.61 -3.77 16.74
N ALA A 101 27.20 -3.01 15.82
CA ALA A 101 26.95 -1.56 15.71
C ALA A 101 25.48 -1.23 15.43
N TRP A 102 24.76 -2.13 14.76
CA TRP A 102 23.34 -2.01 14.42
C TRP A 102 22.43 -2.86 15.30
N ASP A 103 22.96 -3.45 16.38
CA ASP A 103 22.14 -4.21 17.32
C ASP A 103 21.16 -3.27 18.04
N GLY A 104 19.94 -3.74 18.27
CA GLY A 104 18.88 -2.95 18.90
C GLY A 104 18.37 -1.73 18.10
N ILE A 105 18.87 -1.49 16.87
CA ILE A 105 18.47 -0.32 16.07
C ILE A 105 16.95 -0.28 15.86
N HIS A 106 16.37 0.92 15.99
CA HIS A 106 14.93 1.10 15.79
C HIS A 106 14.49 0.70 14.37
N PRO A 107 13.34 0.03 14.19
CA PRO A 107 12.96 -0.55 12.89
C PRO A 107 12.87 0.42 11.71
N ARG A 108 12.65 1.71 11.98
CA ARG A 108 12.66 2.77 10.96
C ARG A 108 14.02 2.92 10.25
N ALA A 109 15.12 2.56 10.91
CA ALA A 109 16.46 2.62 10.36
C ALA A 109 16.89 1.31 9.66
N HIS A 110 16.06 0.25 9.64
CA HIS A 110 16.42 -0.99 8.94
C HIS A 110 16.68 -0.78 7.44
N LEU A 111 15.87 0.04 6.77
CA LEU A 111 16.11 0.36 5.36
C LEU A 111 17.49 0.99 5.14
N LEU A 112 17.89 1.88 6.05
CA LEU A 112 19.20 2.53 6.02
C LEU A 112 20.32 1.49 6.26
N ARG A 113 20.17 0.63 7.27
CA ARG A 113 21.08 -0.50 7.55
C ARG A 113 21.25 -1.39 6.32
N GLU A 114 20.16 -1.93 5.80
CA GLU A 114 20.17 -2.88 4.67
C GLU A 114 20.81 -2.27 3.41
N ALA A 115 20.58 -0.99 3.16
CA ALA A 115 21.16 -0.31 2.00
C ALA A 115 22.65 -0.02 2.15
N LEU A 116 23.14 0.19 3.37
CA LEU A 116 24.54 0.53 3.66
C LEU A 116 25.42 -0.69 3.90
N GLN A 117 24.86 -1.82 4.36
CA GLN A 117 25.63 -3.02 4.68
C GLN A 117 26.52 -3.51 3.52
N PRO A 118 26.04 -3.63 2.27
CA PRO A 118 26.90 -4.07 1.17
C PRO A 118 28.01 -3.08 0.84
N ALA A 119 27.81 -1.79 1.12
CA ALA A 119 28.83 -0.77 0.95
C ALA A 119 29.93 -0.90 2.00
N TRP A 120 29.56 -1.23 3.25
CA TRP A 120 30.51 -1.46 4.34
C TRP A 120 31.31 -2.76 4.16
N GLU A 121 30.62 -3.86 3.86
CA GLU A 121 31.24 -5.20 3.80
C GLU A 121 31.99 -5.45 2.49
N ASN A 122 31.48 -4.94 1.37
CA ASN A 122 31.97 -5.30 0.03
C ASN A 122 32.39 -4.08 -0.82
N GLY A 123 32.38 -2.86 -0.27
CA GLY A 123 32.80 -1.65 -0.98
C GLY A 123 31.86 -1.23 -2.12
N VAL A 124 30.63 -1.74 -2.16
CA VAL A 124 29.64 -1.38 -3.20
C VAL A 124 29.23 0.09 -3.06
N ALA A 125 29.00 0.79 -4.17
CA ALA A 125 28.61 2.21 -4.16
C ALA A 125 27.29 2.46 -3.37
N PRO A 126 27.31 3.15 -2.22
CA PRO A 126 26.16 3.27 -1.33
C PRO A 126 25.05 4.17 -1.89
N LEU A 127 25.41 5.18 -2.70
CA LEU A 127 24.46 6.16 -3.24
C LEU A 127 23.37 5.49 -4.09
N THR A 128 23.75 4.48 -4.89
CA THR A 128 22.83 3.73 -5.75
C THR A 128 21.90 2.86 -4.92
N LEU A 129 22.43 2.16 -3.92
CA LEU A 129 21.65 1.29 -3.02
C LEU A 129 20.64 2.09 -2.19
N LEU A 130 21.06 3.21 -1.60
CA LEU A 130 20.17 4.12 -0.88
C LEU A 130 19.06 4.67 -1.78
N GLY A 131 19.44 5.12 -2.99
CA GLY A 131 18.49 5.65 -3.95
C GLY A 131 17.47 4.62 -4.43
N THR A 132 17.88 3.39 -4.69
CA THR A 132 16.98 2.29 -5.10
C THR A 132 16.08 1.85 -3.94
N ALA A 133 16.62 1.74 -2.73
CA ALA A 133 15.86 1.40 -1.52
C ALA A 133 14.78 2.45 -1.20
N ALA A 134 15.14 3.74 -1.21
CA ALA A 134 14.22 4.84 -0.96
C ALA A 134 13.09 4.91 -2.00
N ARG A 135 13.42 4.76 -3.29
CA ARG A 135 12.41 4.70 -4.38
C ARG A 135 11.49 3.49 -4.21
N SER A 136 12.03 2.33 -3.87
CA SER A 136 11.27 1.10 -3.69
C SER A 136 10.31 1.21 -2.51
N TYR A 137 10.74 1.81 -1.40
CA TYR A 137 9.89 2.11 -0.25
C TYR A 137 8.70 3.02 -0.63
N ARG A 138 8.97 4.15 -1.29
CA ARG A 138 7.92 5.08 -1.75
C ARG A 138 6.92 4.41 -2.70
N ARG A 139 7.40 3.54 -3.61
CA ARG A 139 6.55 2.75 -4.52
C ARG A 139 5.67 1.75 -3.77
N ARG A 140 6.21 1.03 -2.78
CA ARG A 140 5.46 0.08 -1.94
C ARG A 140 4.34 0.79 -1.17
N ARG A 141 4.68 1.89 -0.48
CA ARG A 141 3.72 2.75 0.23
C ARG A 141 2.59 3.24 -0.67
N SER A 142 2.91 3.66 -1.90
CA SER A 142 1.91 4.11 -2.88
C SER A 142 1.00 2.96 -3.34
N ARG A 143 1.55 1.75 -3.50
CA ARG A 143 0.77 0.55 -3.87
C ARG A 143 -0.16 0.11 -2.75
N GLU A 144 0.28 0.15 -1.50
CA GLU A 144 -0.55 -0.15 -0.33
C GLU A 144 -1.74 0.80 -0.23
N ALA A 145 -1.52 2.10 -0.39
CA ALA A 145 -2.60 3.09 -0.43
C ALA A 145 -3.59 2.84 -1.58
N ARG A 146 -3.10 2.44 -2.76
CA ARG A 146 -3.96 2.09 -3.90
C ARG A 146 -4.74 0.79 -3.68
N ARG A 147 -4.16 -0.20 -3.01
CA ARG A 147 -4.86 -1.46 -2.65
C ARG A 147 -6.03 -1.18 -1.70
N ALA A 148 -5.80 -0.38 -0.66
CA ALA A 148 -6.86 0.05 0.25
C ALA A 148 -7.99 0.79 -0.49
N ALA A 149 -7.66 1.58 -1.52
CA ALA A 149 -8.66 2.24 -2.36
C ALA A 149 -9.38 1.27 -3.33
N ALA A 150 -8.68 0.26 -3.86
CA ALA A 150 -9.25 -0.72 -4.78
C ALA A 150 -10.25 -1.67 -4.11
N GLU A 151 -10.07 -1.96 -2.81
CA GLU A 151 -11.03 -2.71 -2.00
C GLU A 151 -12.41 -2.04 -1.99
N LEU A 152 -12.48 -0.70 -1.99
CA LEU A 152 -13.73 0.05 -2.09
C LEU A 152 -14.37 -0.06 -3.49
N GLY A 153 -13.56 -0.05 -4.55
CA GLY A 153 -14.04 -0.18 -5.94
C GLY A 153 -14.61 -1.57 -6.24
N ASN A 154 -14.00 -2.63 -5.70
CA ASN A 154 -14.50 -3.99 -5.86
C ASN A 154 -15.84 -4.22 -5.14
N SER A 155 -16.08 -3.55 -4.00
CA SER A 155 -17.38 -3.55 -3.33
C SER A 155 -18.50 -2.83 -4.12
N LEU A 156 -18.17 -2.04 -5.14
CA LEU A 156 -19.16 -1.29 -5.92
C LEU A 156 -19.43 -1.93 -7.29
N VAL A 157 -18.40 -2.44 -7.97
CA VAL A 157 -18.57 -3.02 -9.32
C VAL A 157 -19.21 -4.42 -9.27
N VAL A 158 -18.90 -5.23 -8.24
CA VAL A 158 -19.52 -6.55 -8.06
C VAL A 158 -21.05 -6.47 -7.89
N PRO A 159 -21.63 -5.64 -7.00
CA PRO A 159 -23.08 -5.53 -6.89
C PRO A 159 -23.74 -4.91 -8.14
N LEU A 160 -23.06 -3.99 -8.85
CA LEU A 160 -23.56 -3.44 -10.11
C LEU A 160 -23.64 -4.50 -11.21
N GLY A 161 -22.59 -5.33 -11.38
CA GLY A 161 -22.61 -6.44 -12.33
C GLY A 161 -23.68 -7.48 -12.03
N VAL A 162 -23.89 -7.80 -10.75
CA VAL A 162 -24.94 -8.73 -10.29
C VAL A 162 -26.34 -8.14 -10.46
N CYS A 163 -26.50 -6.81 -10.37
CA CYS A 163 -27.80 -6.15 -10.55
C CYS A 163 -28.18 -5.97 -12.03
N PHE A 164 -27.21 -5.75 -12.92
CA PHE A 164 -27.47 -5.59 -14.35
C PHE A 164 -27.74 -6.91 -15.09
N LEU A 165 -27.17 -8.02 -14.62
CA LEU A 165 -27.35 -9.34 -15.23
C LEU A 165 -28.83 -9.79 -15.33
N PRO A 166 -29.66 -9.74 -14.26
CA PRO A 166 -31.07 -10.14 -14.34
C PRO A 166 -31.90 -9.19 -15.22
N ALA A 167 -31.60 -7.88 -15.20
CA ALA A 167 -32.29 -6.91 -16.04
C ALA A 167 -32.02 -7.17 -17.54
N PHE A 168 -30.78 -7.47 -17.92
CA PHE A 168 -30.44 -7.82 -19.31
C PHE A 168 -31.12 -9.11 -19.78
N ILE A 169 -31.23 -10.11 -18.91
CA ILE A 169 -31.92 -11.37 -19.25
C ILE A 169 -33.41 -11.12 -19.51
N LEU A 170 -34.07 -10.36 -18.63
CA LEU A 170 -35.50 -10.04 -18.74
C LEU A 170 -35.81 -9.16 -19.96
N VAL A 171 -34.96 -8.15 -20.23
CA VAL A 171 -35.22 -7.15 -21.28
C VAL A 171 -34.66 -7.57 -22.64
N GLY A 172 -33.53 -8.28 -22.70
CA GLY A 172 -32.82 -8.59 -23.94
C GLY A 172 -33.04 -10.02 -24.44
N ILE A 173 -32.77 -11.02 -23.59
CA ILE A 173 -32.69 -12.43 -24.04
C ILE A 173 -34.09 -13.05 -24.18
N VAL A 174 -34.98 -12.83 -23.20
CA VAL A 174 -36.33 -13.41 -23.21
C VAL A 174 -37.14 -12.98 -24.46
N PRO A 175 -37.18 -11.68 -24.83
CA PRO A 175 -37.92 -11.26 -26.02
C PRO A 175 -37.28 -11.73 -27.33
N ALA A 176 -35.94 -11.76 -27.41
CA ALA A 176 -35.23 -12.19 -28.61
C ALA A 176 -35.49 -13.68 -28.92
N VAL A 177 -35.43 -14.55 -27.91
CA VAL A 177 -35.72 -15.99 -28.06
C VAL A 177 -37.21 -16.22 -28.32
N GLY A 178 -38.10 -15.48 -27.64
CA GLY A 178 -39.54 -15.55 -27.88
C GLY A 178 -39.92 -15.16 -29.30
N GLY A 179 -39.33 -14.10 -29.85
CA GLY A 179 -39.56 -13.65 -31.22
C GLY A 179 -39.02 -14.62 -32.28
N ALA A 180 -37.80 -15.15 -32.06
CA ALA A 180 -37.21 -16.13 -32.98
C ALA A 180 -37.99 -17.46 -32.98
N ALA A 181 -38.49 -17.90 -31.83
CA ALA A 181 -39.33 -19.10 -31.74
C ALA A 181 -40.70 -18.88 -32.40
N ALA A 182 -41.33 -17.71 -32.21
CA ALA A 182 -42.61 -17.41 -32.85
C ALA A 182 -42.51 -17.32 -34.38
N GLY A 183 -41.40 -16.81 -34.92
CA GLY A 183 -41.15 -16.74 -36.36
C GLY A 183 -40.80 -18.07 -37.03
N LEU A 184 -40.42 -19.11 -36.27
CA LEU A 184 -40.14 -20.44 -36.80
C LEU A 184 -41.37 -21.36 -36.87
N PHE A 185 -42.47 -20.97 -36.21
CA PHE A 185 -43.74 -21.72 -36.17
C PHE A 185 -44.83 -21.11 -37.10
N GLN A 186 -44.45 -20.18 -37.99
CA GLN A 186 -45.23 -19.74 -39.15
C GLN A 186 -44.57 -20.21 -40.44
#